data_AF-A0A936Q946-F1
#
_entry.id   AF-A0A936Q946-F1
#
_cell.length_a   1.000
_cell.length_b   1.000
_cell.length_c   1.000
_cell.angle_alpha   90.00
_cell.angle_beta   90.00
_cell.angle_gamma   90.00
#
_symmetry.space_group_name_H-M   'P 1'
#
loop_
_entity.id
_entity.type
_entity.pdbx_description
1 polymer ?
#
loop_
_entity_poly.entity_id
_entity_poly.type
_entity_poly.pdbx_seq_one_letter_code
_entity_poly.pdbx_strand_id
1 'polypeptide(L)'
;MSHAHAHPLPAAPARLALPGIVQGVAIAFILLGGAALGWAFSRGEAQLAWSSYLIGVFFALGLGVFGAAWLAILYLARGNWSVTMRRIPEAMTAWLLPGGVLAMAVGLGAHSLYHWSHADVVAKDALLTHKAPFLNMTMFTALVGASLLLWVVFGALLARTSRRQDSEGGIGATRTSRTLSALFLVVFALTISIVSFYLLLSSTRTGSRRCSRSSSSPTSSRRAPRSWRSSRASS
;
A
#
# COMPACT_ATOMS: atom_id res chain seq x y z
N MET A 1 -54.26 -0.16 8.08
CA MET A 1 -53.73 -1.54 8.09
C MET A 1 -52.41 -1.55 7.33
N SER A 2 -51.28 -1.45 8.02
CA SER A 2 -49.95 -1.51 7.40
C SER A 2 -49.60 -2.97 7.16
N HIS A 3 -49.78 -3.45 5.93
CA HIS A 3 -49.30 -4.77 5.55
C HIS A 3 -47.77 -4.77 5.62
N ALA A 4 -47.23 -5.36 6.69
CA ALA A 4 -45.82 -5.66 6.81
C ALA A 4 -45.49 -6.77 5.82
N HIS A 5 -45.10 -6.39 4.59
CA HIS A 5 -44.54 -7.31 3.61
C HIS A 5 -43.14 -7.72 4.08
N ALA A 6 -43.08 -8.68 4.99
CA ALA A 6 -41.85 -9.38 5.32
C ALA A 6 -41.52 -10.33 4.17
N HIS A 7 -40.89 -9.82 3.11
CA HIS A 7 -40.27 -10.68 2.11
C HIS A 7 -39.05 -11.34 2.76
N PRO A 8 -39.05 -12.67 2.99
CA PRO A 8 -37.87 -13.34 3.47
C PRO A 8 -36.77 -13.18 2.42
N LEU A 9 -35.61 -12.65 2.84
CA LEU A 9 -34.47 -12.53 1.97
C LEU A 9 -34.06 -13.94 1.50
N PRO A 10 -33.74 -14.12 0.21
CA PRO A 10 -33.28 -15.40 -0.29
C PRO A 10 -32.06 -15.86 0.53
N ALA A 11 -32.01 -17.15 0.82
CA ALA A 11 -30.90 -17.75 1.56
C ALA A 11 -29.57 -17.38 0.88
N ALA A 12 -28.57 -16.98 1.69
CA ALA A 12 -27.26 -16.61 1.17
C ALA A 12 -26.73 -17.75 0.28
N PRO A 13 -26.27 -17.47 -0.96
CA PRO A 13 -25.78 -18.51 -1.83
C PRO A 13 -24.66 -19.27 -1.14
N ALA A 14 -24.65 -20.60 -1.31
CA ALA A 14 -23.55 -21.45 -0.87
C ALA A 14 -22.23 -20.85 -1.38
N ARG A 15 -21.19 -20.87 -0.54
CA ARG A 15 -19.86 -20.30 -0.86
C ARG A 15 -19.50 -20.69 -2.28
N LEU A 16 -19.29 -19.69 -3.15
CA LEU A 16 -18.94 -19.94 -4.55
C LEU A 16 -17.64 -20.76 -4.56
N ALA A 17 -17.75 -22.06 -4.80
CA ALA A 17 -16.61 -22.93 -4.95
C ALA A 17 -15.91 -22.51 -6.24
N LEU A 18 -14.74 -21.87 -6.11
CA LEU A 18 -13.93 -21.51 -7.27
C LEU A 18 -13.63 -22.80 -8.07
N PRO A 19 -13.72 -22.76 -9.40
CA PRO A 19 -13.34 -23.92 -10.20
C PRO A 19 -11.90 -24.29 -9.90
N GLY A 20 -11.61 -25.60 -9.74
CA GLY A 20 -10.30 -26.09 -9.30
C GLY A 20 -9.13 -25.61 -10.16
N ILE A 21 -9.39 -25.27 -11.43
CA ILE A 21 -8.43 -24.67 -12.35
C ILE A 21 -7.94 -23.30 -11.83
N VAL A 22 -8.85 -22.45 -11.37
CA VAL A 22 -8.49 -21.10 -10.86
C VAL A 22 -7.67 -21.21 -9.57
N GLN A 23 -8.02 -22.17 -8.71
CA GLN A 23 -7.22 -22.46 -7.50
C GLN A 23 -5.84 -23.00 -7.87
N GLY A 24 -5.76 -23.93 -8.82
CA GLY A 24 -4.49 -24.50 -9.29
C GLY A 24 -3.56 -23.46 -9.91
N VAL A 25 -4.11 -22.57 -10.75
CA VAL A 25 -3.35 -21.48 -11.36
C VAL A 25 -2.86 -20.49 -10.29
N ALA A 26 -3.70 -20.13 -9.32
CA ALA A 26 -3.30 -19.25 -8.23
C ALA A 26 -2.18 -19.85 -7.37
N ILE A 27 -2.28 -21.13 -7.02
CA ILE A 27 -1.24 -21.85 -6.27
C ILE A 27 0.05 -21.92 -7.09
N ALA A 28 -0.02 -22.21 -8.40
CA ALA A 28 1.15 -22.23 -9.26
C ALA A 28 1.89 -20.88 -9.28
N PHE A 29 1.18 -19.76 -9.37
CA PHE A 29 1.80 -18.43 -9.31
C PHE A 29 2.43 -18.13 -7.94
N ILE A 30 1.79 -18.53 -6.84
CA ILE A 30 2.35 -18.37 -5.49
C ILE A 30 3.64 -19.19 -5.35
N LEU A 31 3.63 -20.44 -5.80
CA LEU A 31 4.81 -21.32 -5.75
C LEU A 31 5.94 -20.79 -6.63
N LEU A 32 5.63 -20.30 -7.83
CA LEU A 32 6.61 -19.73 -8.74
C LEU A 32 7.22 -18.45 -8.19
N GLY A 33 6.40 -17.56 -7.60
CA GLY A 33 6.87 -16.37 -6.90
C GLY A 33 7.74 -16.70 -5.68
N GLY A 34 7.33 -17.68 -4.87
CA GLY A 34 8.11 -18.16 -3.72
C GLY A 34 9.44 -18.79 -4.13
N ALA A 35 9.44 -19.61 -5.19
CA ALA A 35 10.65 -20.24 -5.74
C ALA A 35 11.61 -19.19 -6.31
N ALA A 36 11.11 -18.17 -7.02
CA ALA A 36 11.93 -17.07 -7.53
C ALA A 36 12.57 -16.26 -6.38
N LEU A 37 11.82 -16.00 -5.31
CA LEU A 37 12.34 -15.32 -4.13
C LEU A 37 13.41 -16.16 -3.42
N GLY A 38 13.16 -17.46 -3.22
CA GLY A 38 14.13 -18.39 -2.64
C GLY A 38 15.40 -18.52 -3.48
N TRP A 39 15.26 -18.53 -4.80
CA TRP A 39 16.40 -18.54 -5.73
C TRP A 39 17.23 -17.26 -5.62
N ALA A 40 16.59 -16.09 -5.48
CA ALA A 40 17.30 -14.82 -5.26
C ALA A 40 18.13 -14.83 -3.96
N PHE A 41 17.61 -15.42 -2.87
CA PHE A 41 18.37 -15.60 -1.64
C PHE A 41 19.55 -16.57 -1.79
N SER A 42 19.40 -17.63 -2.57
CA SER A 42 20.47 -18.62 -2.81
C SER A 42 21.69 -18.06 -3.54
N ARG A 43 21.52 -16.95 -4.27
CA ARG A 43 22.60 -16.28 -5.04
C ARG A 43 23.44 -15.30 -4.22
N GLY A 44 23.11 -15.10 -2.93
CA GLY A 44 23.81 -14.16 -2.06
C GLY A 44 23.46 -12.67 -2.32
N GLU A 45 22.53 -12.38 -3.24
CA GLU A 45 22.09 -11.03 -3.58
C GLU A 45 20.99 -10.53 -2.63
N ALA A 46 21.27 -10.53 -1.31
CA ALA A 46 20.26 -10.22 -0.28
C ALA A 46 19.56 -8.86 -0.50
N GLN A 47 20.30 -7.84 -0.95
CA GLN A 47 19.76 -6.51 -1.22
C GLN A 47 18.65 -6.53 -2.28
N LEU A 48 18.87 -7.28 -3.36
CA LEU A 48 17.94 -7.35 -4.49
C LEU A 48 16.69 -8.15 -4.11
N ALA A 49 16.88 -9.26 -3.40
CA ALA A 49 15.79 -10.10 -2.91
C ALA A 49 14.86 -9.31 -1.97
N TRP A 50 15.43 -8.61 -0.98
CA TRP A 50 14.64 -7.81 -0.04
C TRP A 50 13.97 -6.60 -0.71
N SER A 51 14.62 -5.93 -1.67
CA SER A 51 14.02 -4.80 -2.39
C SER A 51 12.82 -5.24 -3.24
N SER A 52 12.94 -6.40 -3.91
CA SER A 52 11.86 -6.99 -4.71
C SER A 52 10.70 -7.44 -3.82
N TYR A 53 11.02 -8.03 -2.66
CA TYR A 53 10.03 -8.40 -1.65
C TYR A 53 9.27 -7.18 -1.12
N LEU A 54 9.97 -6.10 -0.77
CA LEU A 54 9.37 -4.86 -0.28
C LEU A 54 8.34 -4.28 -1.27
N ILE A 55 8.69 -4.23 -2.56
CA ILE A 55 7.79 -3.73 -3.60
C ILE A 55 6.53 -4.61 -3.71
N GLY A 56 6.71 -5.94 -3.75
CA GLY A 56 5.59 -6.88 -3.83
C GLY A 56 4.65 -6.77 -2.63
N VAL A 57 5.21 -6.67 -1.43
CA VAL A 57 4.45 -6.54 -0.19
C VAL A 57 3.75 -5.18 -0.08
N PHE A 58 4.40 -4.09 -0.48
CA PHE A 58 3.78 -2.76 -0.52
C PHE A 58 2.57 -2.75 -1.45
N PHE A 59 2.68 -3.37 -2.63
CA PHE A 59 1.57 -3.50 -3.56
C PHE A 59 0.44 -4.37 -2.99
N ALA A 60 0.77 -5.53 -2.41
CA ALA A 60 -0.18 -6.43 -1.80
C ALA A 60 -0.95 -5.76 -0.64
N LEU A 61 -0.24 -5.09 0.26
CA LEU A 61 -0.83 -4.32 1.36
C LEU A 61 -1.67 -3.14 0.85
N GLY A 62 -1.19 -2.46 -0.19
CA GLY A 62 -1.92 -1.42 -0.91
C GLY A 62 -3.29 -1.90 -1.37
N LEU A 63 -3.37 -3.04 -2.08
CA LEU A 63 -4.64 -3.60 -2.54
C LEU A 63 -5.64 -3.83 -1.40
N GLY A 64 -5.17 -4.35 -0.27
CA GLY A 64 -6.01 -4.57 0.91
C GLY A 64 -6.52 -3.27 1.53
N VAL A 65 -5.62 -2.30 1.75
CA VAL A 65 -5.96 -1.06 2.46
C VAL A 65 -6.78 -0.10 1.58
N PHE A 66 -6.47 -0.02 0.28
CA PHE A 66 -7.26 0.75 -0.68
C PHE A 66 -8.64 0.13 -0.88
N GLY A 67 -8.78 -1.20 -0.77
CA GLY A 67 -10.08 -1.85 -0.66
C GLY A 67 -10.92 -1.29 0.49
N ALA A 68 -10.30 -1.11 1.67
CA ALA A 68 -11.01 -0.58 2.84
C ALA A 68 -11.36 0.90 2.67
N ALA A 69 -10.46 1.69 2.08
CA ALA A 69 -10.68 3.10 1.78
C ALA A 69 -11.79 3.28 0.74
N TRP A 70 -11.78 2.47 -0.32
CA TRP A 70 -12.85 2.47 -1.33
C TRP A 70 -14.18 2.09 -0.68
N LEU A 71 -14.22 1.04 0.14
CA LEU A 71 -15.43 0.67 0.86
C LEU A 71 -15.99 1.82 1.71
N ALA A 72 -15.11 2.53 2.44
CA ALA A 72 -15.49 3.70 3.23
C ALA A 72 -16.05 4.85 2.37
N ILE A 73 -15.44 5.13 1.21
CA ILE A 73 -15.93 6.13 0.25
C ILE A 73 -17.33 5.76 -0.26
N LEU A 74 -17.58 4.48 -0.58
CA LEU A 74 -18.90 4.01 -1.04
C LEU A 74 -19.98 4.21 0.02
N TYR A 75 -19.67 4.00 1.29
CA TYR A 75 -20.61 4.29 2.39
C TYR A 75 -20.87 5.79 2.55
N LEU A 76 -19.88 6.64 2.25
CA LEU A 76 -20.02 8.09 2.36
C LEU A 76 -20.77 8.72 1.19
N ALA A 77 -20.60 8.19 -0.02
CA ALA A 77 -21.16 8.73 -1.26
C ALA A 77 -22.69 8.62 -1.37
N ARG A 78 -23.33 7.74 -0.59
CA ARG A 78 -24.80 7.54 -0.57
C ARG A 78 -25.44 7.26 -1.96
N GLY A 79 -24.67 6.77 -2.92
CA GLY A 79 -25.19 6.42 -4.24
C GLY A 79 -25.91 5.07 -4.22
N ASN A 80 -27.04 4.93 -4.90
CA ASN A 80 -27.71 3.62 -5.03
C ASN A 80 -26.84 2.61 -5.81
N TRP A 81 -26.02 3.08 -6.74
CA TRP A 81 -25.02 2.27 -7.45
C TRP A 81 -23.91 1.73 -6.52
N SER A 82 -23.68 2.38 -5.37
CA SER A 82 -22.67 1.91 -4.41
C SER A 82 -23.06 0.58 -3.78
N VAL A 83 -24.35 0.26 -3.73
CA VAL A 83 -24.87 -0.95 -3.07
C VAL A 83 -24.38 -2.21 -3.78
N THR A 84 -24.41 -2.24 -5.12
CA THR A 84 -23.93 -3.37 -5.91
C THR A 84 -22.41 -3.47 -5.90
N MET A 85 -21.70 -2.34 -5.84
CA MET A 85 -20.23 -2.34 -5.88
C MET A 85 -19.58 -2.72 -4.55
N ARG A 86 -20.25 -2.62 -3.39
CA ARG A 86 -19.67 -2.82 -2.04
C ARG A 86 -19.00 -4.17 -1.81
N ARG A 87 -19.44 -5.23 -2.48
CA ARG A 87 -18.89 -6.59 -2.30
C ARG A 87 -17.47 -6.75 -2.82
N ILE A 88 -17.09 -6.00 -3.87
CA ILE A 88 -15.75 -6.04 -4.45
C ILE A 88 -14.70 -5.50 -3.46
N PRO A 89 -14.80 -4.26 -2.94
CA PRO A 89 -13.86 -3.75 -1.97
C PRO A 89 -13.94 -4.50 -0.64
N GLU A 90 -15.09 -5.05 -0.25
CA GLU A 90 -15.19 -5.96 0.92
C GLU A 90 -14.39 -7.26 0.72
N ALA A 91 -14.31 -7.80 -0.51
CA ALA A 91 -13.42 -8.93 -0.80
C ALA A 91 -11.94 -8.50 -0.81
N MET A 92 -11.63 -7.30 -1.30
CA MET A 92 -10.26 -6.76 -1.29
C MET A 92 -9.75 -6.55 0.14
N THR A 93 -10.58 -6.10 1.07
CA THR A 93 -10.17 -5.93 2.49
C THR A 93 -9.82 -7.24 3.17
N ALA A 94 -10.33 -8.38 2.71
CA ALA A 94 -9.96 -9.68 3.23
C ALA A 94 -8.45 -9.98 3.03
N TRP A 95 -7.83 -9.38 2.00
CA TRP A 95 -6.40 -9.49 1.74
C TRP A 95 -5.53 -8.67 2.71
N LEU A 96 -6.13 -7.76 3.48
CA LEU A 96 -5.41 -6.89 4.40
C LEU A 96 -4.70 -7.68 5.52
N LEU A 97 -5.31 -8.76 6.01
CA LEU A 97 -4.72 -9.60 7.06
C LEU A 97 -3.47 -10.37 6.56
N PRO A 98 -3.54 -11.18 5.49
CA PRO A 98 -2.35 -11.83 4.95
C PRO A 98 -1.30 -10.83 4.45
N GLY A 99 -1.72 -9.74 3.79
CA GLY A 99 -0.81 -8.67 3.36
C GLY A 99 -0.11 -7.97 4.52
N GLY A 100 -0.81 -7.75 5.65
CA GLY A 100 -0.24 -7.17 6.86
C GLY A 100 0.81 -8.07 7.52
N VAL A 101 0.59 -9.38 7.55
CA VAL A 101 1.59 -10.34 8.04
C VAL A 101 2.85 -10.30 7.18
N LEU A 102 2.70 -10.28 5.84
CA LEU A 102 3.83 -10.15 4.92
C LEU A 102 4.58 -8.83 5.08
N ALA A 103 3.86 -7.73 5.38
CA ALA A 103 4.46 -6.43 5.69
C ALA A 103 5.27 -6.44 6.98
N MET A 104 4.82 -7.15 8.01
CA MET A 104 5.62 -7.31 9.23
C MET A 104 6.90 -8.11 8.97
N ALA A 105 6.87 -9.10 8.07
CA ALA A 105 8.05 -9.88 7.70
C ALA A 105 9.15 -9.05 6.99
N VAL A 106 8.84 -7.86 6.46
CA VAL A 106 9.85 -6.91 5.95
C VAL A 106 10.84 -6.51 7.04
N GLY A 107 10.40 -6.45 8.31
CA GLY A 107 11.26 -6.12 9.45
C GLY A 107 12.46 -7.06 9.62
N LEU A 108 12.35 -8.32 9.17
CA LEU A 108 13.44 -9.30 9.20
C LEU A 108 14.57 -8.92 8.23
N GLY A 109 14.25 -8.27 7.11
CA GLY A 109 15.18 -7.79 6.10
C GLY A 109 15.65 -6.35 6.30
N ALA A 110 15.22 -5.70 7.39
CA ALA A 110 15.45 -4.28 7.61
C ALA A 110 16.94 -3.92 7.62
N HIS A 111 17.81 -4.83 8.08
CA HIS A 111 19.26 -4.61 8.07
C HIS A 111 19.87 -4.59 6.67
N SER A 112 19.27 -5.26 5.68
CA SER A 112 19.72 -5.15 4.28
C SER A 112 19.12 -3.90 3.63
N LEU A 113 17.82 -3.66 3.86
CA LEU A 113 17.06 -2.60 3.18
C LEU A 113 17.43 -1.19 3.63
N TYR A 114 17.70 -1.00 4.92
CA TYR A 114 17.77 0.31 5.52
C TYR A 114 19.19 0.66 5.98
N HIS A 115 19.72 1.76 5.46
CA HIS A 115 21.06 2.22 5.85
C HIS A 115 21.09 2.75 7.30
N TRP A 116 19.97 3.26 7.79
CA TRP A 116 19.82 3.78 9.15
C TRP A 116 19.77 2.68 10.24
N SER A 117 19.61 1.41 9.87
CA SER A 117 19.68 0.30 10.85
C SER A 117 21.11 -0.07 11.23
N HIS A 118 22.13 0.40 10.48
CA HIS A 118 23.53 0.13 10.78
C HIS A 118 24.10 1.21 11.70
N ALA A 119 24.38 0.84 12.95
CA ALA A 119 24.91 1.75 13.97
C ALA A 119 26.20 2.47 13.52
N ASP A 120 27.08 1.77 12.79
CA ASP A 120 28.35 2.31 12.29
C ASP A 120 28.18 3.43 11.24
N VAL A 121 27.05 3.45 10.53
CA VAL A 121 26.74 4.45 9.50
C VAL A 121 26.08 5.67 10.14
N VAL A 122 25.21 5.45 11.13
CA VAL A 122 24.55 6.52 11.88
C VAL A 122 25.57 7.36 12.66
N ALA A 123 26.58 6.73 13.27
CA ALA A 123 27.62 7.45 14.00
C ALA A 123 28.50 8.37 13.12
N LYS A 124 28.57 8.10 11.81
CA LYS A 124 29.42 8.84 10.86
C LYS A 124 28.71 10.00 10.17
N ASP A 125 27.37 10.07 10.22
CA ASP A 125 26.58 11.09 9.54
C ASP A 125 25.70 11.87 10.52
N ALA A 126 26.06 13.13 10.74
CA ALA A 126 25.34 14.03 11.65
C ALA A 126 23.85 14.17 11.28
N LEU A 127 23.49 14.02 10.00
CA LEU A 127 22.10 14.12 9.54
C LEU A 127 21.28 12.88 9.96
N LEU A 128 21.90 11.71 10.01
CA LEU A 128 21.27 10.48 10.51
C LEU A 128 21.14 10.50 12.04
N THR A 129 22.13 11.05 12.76
CA THR A 129 22.08 11.20 14.22
C THR A 129 20.89 12.05 14.68
N HIS A 130 20.60 13.16 14.00
CA HIS A 130 19.43 14.00 14.33
C HIS A 130 18.09 13.30 14.05
N LYS A 131 18.06 12.32 13.15
CA LYS A 131 16.85 11.55 12.80
C LYS A 131 16.74 10.21 13.52
N ALA A 132 17.76 9.82 14.30
CA ALA A 132 17.82 8.58 15.06
C ALA A 132 16.62 8.35 16.02
N PRO A 133 16.01 9.37 16.65
CA PRO A 133 14.83 9.15 17.49
C PRO A 133 13.62 8.62 16.70
N PHE A 134 13.51 9.00 15.43
CA PHE A 134 12.40 8.63 14.54
C PHE A 134 12.70 7.40 13.67
N LEU A 135 13.98 7.22 13.28
CA LEU A 135 14.47 6.07 12.52
C LEU A 135 15.12 5.03 13.43
N ASN A 136 14.34 4.47 14.34
CA ASN A 136 14.72 3.29 15.13
C ASN A 136 13.85 2.08 14.74
N MET A 137 14.37 0.87 14.96
CA MET A 137 13.62 -0.36 14.65
C MET A 137 12.33 -0.45 15.48
N THR A 138 12.38 0.01 16.73
CA THR A 138 11.23 -0.01 17.64
C THR A 138 10.09 0.87 17.15
N MET A 139 10.31 2.14 16.76
CA MET A 139 9.22 2.96 16.21
C MET A 139 8.79 2.49 14.83
N PHE A 140 9.69 1.97 14.00
CA PHE A 140 9.30 1.36 12.72
C PHE A 140 8.27 0.25 12.93
N THR A 141 8.61 -0.76 13.75
CA THR A 141 7.71 -1.88 14.04
C THR A 141 6.44 -1.44 14.77
N ALA A 142 6.55 -0.50 15.71
CA ALA A 142 5.40 0.02 16.45
C ALA A 142 4.44 0.81 15.55
N LEU A 143 4.91 1.73 14.71
CA LEU A 143 4.05 2.57 13.87
C LEU A 143 3.47 1.80 12.68
N VAL A 144 4.28 0.96 12.03
CA VAL A 144 3.80 0.08 10.95
C VAL A 144 2.81 -0.94 11.52
N GLY A 145 3.17 -1.60 12.63
CA GLY A 145 2.31 -2.57 13.30
C GLY A 145 1.01 -1.95 13.82
N ALA A 146 1.05 -0.76 14.44
CA ALA A 146 -0.13 -0.05 14.90
C ALA A 146 -1.04 0.37 13.74
N SER A 147 -0.46 0.87 12.63
CA SER A 147 -1.23 1.23 11.44
C SER A 147 -1.92 0.02 10.82
N LEU A 148 -1.20 -1.11 10.70
CA LEU A 148 -1.76 -2.37 10.24
C LEU A 148 -2.90 -2.87 11.12
N LEU A 149 -2.68 -2.90 12.43
CA LEU A 149 -3.69 -3.32 13.40
C LEU A 149 -4.93 -2.44 13.30
N LEU A 150 -4.73 -1.13 13.19
CA LEU A 150 -5.83 -0.18 13.02
C LEU A 150 -6.61 -0.48 11.76
N TRP A 151 -5.96 -0.66 10.61
CA TRP A 151 -6.68 -0.95 9.36
C TRP A 151 -7.41 -2.28 9.39
N VAL A 152 -6.83 -3.33 10.00
CA VAL A 152 -7.48 -4.63 10.17
C VAL A 152 -8.72 -4.50 11.05
N VAL A 153 -8.63 -3.77 12.16
CA VAL A 153 -9.77 -3.51 13.06
C VAL A 153 -10.88 -2.76 12.32
N PHE A 154 -10.55 -1.67 11.63
CA PHE A 154 -11.55 -0.90 10.88
C PHE A 154 -12.17 -1.71 9.74
N GLY A 155 -11.37 -2.47 8.99
CA GLY A 155 -11.85 -3.36 7.94
C GLY A 155 -12.81 -4.43 8.48
N ALA A 156 -12.48 -5.05 9.61
CA ALA A 156 -13.34 -6.03 10.27
C ALA A 156 -14.64 -5.40 10.79
N LEU A 157 -14.58 -4.20 11.37
CA LEU A 157 -15.76 -3.47 11.85
C LEU A 157 -16.69 -3.06 10.70
N LEU A 158 -16.13 -2.59 9.57
CA LEU A 158 -16.89 -2.25 8.37
C LEU A 158 -17.59 -3.49 7.79
N ALA A 159 -16.88 -4.60 7.65
CA ALA A 159 -17.44 -5.86 7.15
C ALA A 159 -18.52 -6.43 8.11
N ARG A 160 -18.30 -6.33 9.43
CA ARG A 160 -19.29 -6.76 10.44
C ARG A 160 -20.56 -5.91 10.37
N THR A 161 -20.41 -4.59 10.23
CA THR A 161 -21.55 -3.68 10.13
C THR A 161 -22.31 -3.90 8.82
N SER A 162 -21.60 -4.19 7.72
CA SER A 162 -22.21 -4.56 6.44
C SER A 162 -23.12 -5.78 6.56
N ARG A 163 -22.62 -6.88 7.14
CA ARG A 163 -23.43 -8.10 7.36
C ARG A 163 -24.66 -7.84 8.23
N ARG A 164 -24.54 -6.95 9.22
CA ARG A 164 -25.64 -6.54 10.08
C ARG A 164 -26.70 -5.72 9.33
N GLN A 165 -26.28 -4.88 8.38
CA GLN A 165 -27.20 -4.15 7.49
C GLN A 165 -28.02 -5.12 6.64
N ASP A 166 -27.39 -6.19 6.14
CA ASP A 166 -28.06 -7.20 5.32
C ASP A 166 -29.08 -8.03 6.12
N SER A 167 -28.82 -8.30 7.41
CA SER A 167 -29.70 -9.13 8.25
C SER A 167 -30.86 -8.35 8.89
N GLU A 168 -30.63 -7.11 9.34
CA GLU A 168 -31.62 -6.34 10.11
C GLU A 168 -32.40 -5.33 9.25
N GLY A 169 -31.92 -4.99 8.04
CA GLY A 169 -32.61 -4.07 7.12
C GLY A 169 -32.82 -2.63 7.63
N GLY A 170 -32.22 -2.26 8.77
CA GLY A 170 -32.49 -1.00 9.49
C GLY A 170 -31.57 0.19 9.16
N ILE A 171 -32.04 1.41 9.45
CA ILE A 171 -31.31 2.66 9.21
C ILE A 171 -30.12 2.83 10.20
N GLY A 172 -30.21 2.25 11.39
CA GLY A 172 -29.20 2.39 12.46
C GLY A 172 -27.80 1.92 12.03
N ALA A 173 -27.70 0.72 11.45
CA ALA A 173 -26.42 0.18 10.99
C ALA A 173 -25.81 1.00 9.85
N THR A 174 -26.64 1.64 9.02
CA THR A 174 -26.17 2.58 7.99
C THR A 174 -25.54 3.83 8.57
N ARG A 175 -26.09 4.36 9.67
CA ARG A 175 -25.51 5.51 10.37
C ARG A 175 -24.15 5.15 10.99
N THR A 176 -24.04 3.97 11.61
CA THR A 176 -22.77 3.47 12.16
C THR A 176 -21.72 3.26 11.08
N SER A 177 -22.05 2.60 9.96
CA SER A 177 -21.14 2.42 8.82
C SER A 177 -20.63 3.77 8.31
N ARG A 178 -21.48 4.80 8.29
CA ARG A 178 -21.10 6.14 7.84
C ARG A 178 -20.11 6.83 8.79
N THR A 179 -20.40 6.84 10.08
CA THR A 179 -19.49 7.45 11.08
C THR A 179 -18.15 6.71 11.09
N LEU A 180 -18.19 5.38 11.04
CA LEU A 180 -16.99 4.55 10.99
C LEU A 180 -16.17 4.82 9.72
N SER A 181 -16.82 5.00 8.57
CA SER A 181 -16.16 5.31 7.29
C SER A 181 -15.51 6.69 7.30
N ALA A 182 -16.18 7.71 7.83
CA ALA A 182 -15.61 9.05 7.96
C ALA A 182 -14.37 9.05 8.86
N LEU A 183 -14.47 8.40 10.02
CA LEU A 183 -13.34 8.26 10.94
C LEU A 183 -12.19 7.49 10.30
N PHE A 184 -12.50 6.38 9.62
CA PHE A 184 -11.51 5.55 8.95
C PHE A 184 -10.72 6.34 7.90
N LEU A 185 -11.37 7.14 7.05
CA LEU A 185 -10.68 7.90 6.00
C LEU A 185 -9.68 8.92 6.55
N VAL A 186 -10.02 9.60 7.65
CA VAL A 186 -9.10 10.55 8.31
C VAL A 186 -7.89 9.81 8.86
N VAL A 187 -8.12 8.72 9.59
CA VAL A 187 -7.03 7.94 10.18
C VAL A 187 -6.19 7.27 9.08
N PHE A 188 -6.83 6.75 8.04
CA PHE A 188 -6.19 6.15 6.88
C PHE A 188 -5.25 7.13 6.19
N ALA A 189 -5.67 8.37 5.93
CA ALA A 189 -4.84 9.39 5.29
C ALA A 189 -3.55 9.70 6.08
N LEU A 190 -3.64 9.75 7.41
CA LEU A 190 -2.48 9.97 8.28
C LEU A 190 -1.56 8.75 8.33
N THR A 191 -2.14 7.57 8.57
CA THR A 191 -1.40 6.32 8.74
C THR A 191 -0.75 5.84 7.44
N ILE A 192 -1.39 6.00 6.28
CA ILE A 192 -0.79 5.63 4.99
C ILE A 192 0.43 6.50 4.66
N SER A 193 0.39 7.78 5.05
CA SER A 193 1.51 8.70 4.87
C SER A 193 2.72 8.27 5.72
N ILE A 194 2.47 7.90 6.98
CA ILE A 194 3.50 7.38 7.89
C ILE A 194 4.08 6.06 7.36
N VAL A 195 3.23 5.11 6.96
CA VAL A 195 3.67 3.81 6.43
C VAL A 195 4.46 3.97 5.14
N SER A 196 4.05 4.87 4.23
CA SER A 196 4.78 5.16 3.00
C SER A 196 6.16 5.78 3.27
N PHE A 197 6.25 6.65 4.28
CA PHE A 197 7.54 7.19 4.72
C PHE A 197 8.48 6.09 5.21
N TYR A 198 8.00 5.21 6.09
CA TYR A 198 8.83 4.15 6.66
C TYR A 198 9.21 3.07 5.64
N LEU A 199 8.27 2.61 4.81
CA LEU A 199 8.53 1.51 3.87
C LEU A 199 9.36 1.97 2.67
N LEU A 200 9.01 3.10 2.04
CA LEU A 200 9.63 3.53 0.77
C LEU A 200 10.71 4.60 0.99
N LEU A 201 10.35 5.75 1.54
CA LEU A 201 11.24 6.91 1.62
C LEU A 201 12.49 6.61 2.48
N SER A 202 12.35 5.87 3.57
CA SER A 202 13.47 5.56 4.47
C SER A 202 14.54 4.64 3.85
N SER A 203 14.23 3.92 2.76
CA SER A 203 15.20 3.09 2.03
C SER A 203 16.09 3.91 1.10
N THR A 204 15.65 5.10 0.69
CA THR A 204 16.43 5.95 -0.21
C THR A 204 17.65 6.49 0.52
N ARG A 205 18.85 6.12 0.05
CA ARG A 205 20.05 6.89 0.37
C ARG A 205 19.86 8.26 -0.27
N THR A 206 19.66 9.28 0.55
CA THR A 206 19.89 10.67 0.14
C THR A 206 21.39 10.86 -0.11
N GLY A 207 21.85 10.30 -1.21
CA GLY A 207 23.18 10.50 -1.72
C GLY A 207 23.23 11.88 -2.33
N SER A 208 23.89 12.79 -1.62
CA SER A 208 24.58 13.93 -2.20
C SER A 208 25.54 13.42 -3.27
N ARG A 209 25.02 13.18 -4.48
CA ARG A 209 25.86 13.26 -5.68
C ARG A 209 26.27 14.71 -5.78
N ARG A 210 27.32 15.07 -5.04
CA ARG A 210 28.11 16.27 -5.29
C ARG A 210 28.31 16.30 -6.80
N CYS A 211 27.91 17.42 -7.39
CA CYS A 211 28.31 17.81 -8.71
C CYS A 211 29.85 17.72 -8.81
N SER A 212 30.37 16.57 -9.24
CA SER A 212 31.67 16.50 -9.89
C SER A 212 31.43 16.67 -11.39
N ARG A 213 30.75 17.75 -11.78
CA ARG A 213 30.89 18.26 -13.14
C ARG A 213 32.13 19.12 -13.09
N SER A 214 33.23 18.47 -13.46
CA SER A 214 34.54 19.02 -13.75
C SER A 214 34.50 20.52 -14.06
N SER A 215 35.11 21.31 -13.20
CA SER A 215 35.69 22.60 -13.56
C SER A 215 36.80 22.34 -14.58
N SER A 216 36.45 22.14 -15.85
CA SER A 216 37.37 22.40 -16.95
C SER A 216 37.27 23.89 -17.27
N SER A 217 38.35 24.59 -16.99
CA SER A 217 38.59 26.02 -17.18
C SER A 217 38.15 26.53 -18.56
N PRO A 218 37.77 27.82 -18.69
CA PRO A 218 37.45 28.41 -19.97
C PRO A 218 38.76 28.68 -20.73
N THR A 219 39.06 27.86 -21.75
CA THR A 219 40.13 28.17 -22.69
C THR A 219 39.57 28.17 -24.11
N SER A 220 39.52 29.39 -24.65
CA SER A 220 39.71 29.74 -26.05
C SER A 220 38.91 28.98 -27.14
N SER A 221 38.02 29.76 -27.76
CA SER A 221 37.96 30.02 -29.20
C SER A 221 36.62 29.70 -29.87
N ARG A 222 35.97 30.81 -30.29
CA ARG A 222 35.27 30.99 -31.56
C ARG A 222 34.37 29.84 -32.06
N ARG A 223 33.05 30.04 -31.92
CA ARG A 223 32.16 30.52 -33.02
C ARG A 223 30.73 30.62 -32.50
N ALA A 224 30.15 31.81 -32.63
CA ALA A 224 28.73 32.04 -32.40
C ALA A 224 27.88 31.47 -33.56
N PRO A 225 26.59 31.15 -33.31
CA PRO A 225 25.69 30.47 -34.24
C PRO A 225 24.86 31.47 -35.06
N ARG A 226 24.56 31.15 -36.32
CA ARG A 226 23.55 31.80 -37.19
C ARG A 226 23.57 31.01 -38.51
N SER A 227 22.48 30.60 -39.15
CA SER A 227 21.05 30.71 -38.94
C SER A 227 20.42 29.92 -40.09
N TRP A 228 19.68 28.85 -39.82
CA TRP A 228 18.81 28.23 -40.83
C TRP A 228 17.42 28.10 -40.24
N ARG A 229 16.63 29.17 -40.43
CA ARG A 229 15.19 29.16 -40.23
C ARG A 229 14.60 30.22 -41.16
N SER A 230 13.93 29.79 -42.23
CA SER A 230 12.52 30.14 -42.49
C SER A 230 12.06 29.66 -43.86
N SER A 231 11.06 28.80 -43.84
CA SER A 231 10.06 28.57 -44.88
C SER A 231 9.13 29.79 -45.09
N ARG A 232 8.78 30.11 -46.36
CA ARG A 232 7.51 30.69 -46.90
C ARG A 232 7.81 31.25 -48.32
N ALA A 233 7.21 30.75 -49.41
CA ALA A 233 5.84 30.94 -49.92
C ALA A 233 5.76 32.03 -51.01
N SER A 234 5.24 31.63 -52.18
CA SER A 234 4.44 32.40 -53.16
C SER A 234 4.87 33.81 -53.58
N SER A 235 5.28 33.99 -54.84
CA SER A 235 4.55 34.67 -55.93
C SER A 235 5.45 34.74 -57.16
#